data_AF-A0A962AIL2-F1
#
_entry.id   AF-A0A962AIL2-F1
#
_cell.length_a   1.000
_cell.length_b   1.000
_cell.length_c   1.000
_cell.angle_alpha   90.00
_cell.angle_beta   90.00
_cell.angle_gamma   90.00
#
_symmetry.space_group_name_H-M   'P 1'
#
loop_
_entity.id
_entity.type
_entity.pdbx_description
1 polymer ?
#
loop_
_entity_poly.entity_id
_entity_poly.type
_entity_poly.pdbx_seq_one_letter_code
_entity_poly.pdbx_strand_id
1 'polypeptide(L)'
;MLPQGLIDLFHHAPAFRAGVFFCLGLCLGSFATALVYRLPRGLNWTTERSRCPSCGHALGVPDLVPVFSWLFLRGRCRHCGTRIPARYPLIELGFGVFVALIGWMI
;
A
#
# COMPACT_ATOMS: atom_id res chain seq x y z
N MET A 1 10.77 -24.67 -4.03
CA MET A 1 10.58 -25.53 -2.84
C MET A 1 10.98 -24.71 -1.63
N LEU A 2 10.04 -24.31 -0.78
CA LEU A 2 10.36 -23.60 0.46
C LEU A 2 10.95 -24.62 1.45
N PRO A 3 11.98 -24.25 2.23
CA PRO A 3 12.50 -25.14 3.27
C PRO A 3 11.40 -25.47 4.27
N GLN A 4 11.27 -26.72 4.71
CA GLN A 4 10.21 -27.17 5.63
C GLN A 4 10.10 -26.28 6.88
N GLY A 5 11.23 -25.80 7.42
CA GLY A 5 11.22 -24.88 8.56
C GLY A 5 10.53 -23.53 8.31
N LEU A 6 10.44 -23.04 7.06
CA LEU A 6 9.67 -21.82 6.74
C LEU A 6 8.16 -22.09 6.75
N ILE A 7 7.74 -23.27 6.29
CA ILE A 7 6.33 -23.69 6.33
C ILE A 7 5.90 -23.81 7.79
N ASP A 8 6.72 -24.47 8.62
CA ASP A 8 6.47 -24.62 10.05
C ASP A 8 6.41 -23.25 10.75
N LEU A 9 7.32 -22.32 10.41
CA LEU A 9 7.29 -20.95 10.94
C LEU A 9 5.99 -20.22 10.58
N PHE A 10 5.50 -20.36 9.35
CA PHE A 10 4.27 -19.70 8.91
C PHE A 10 3.02 -20.25 9.61
N HIS A 11 3.00 -21.55 9.93
CA HIS A 11 1.88 -22.18 10.63
C HIS A 11 1.91 -21.99 12.14
N HIS A 12 3.10 -21.95 12.76
CA HIS A 12 3.24 -21.92 14.21
C HIS A 12 3.52 -20.53 14.80
N ALA A 13 3.86 -19.54 13.97
CA ALA A 13 4.04 -18.15 14.41
C ALA A 13 2.93 -17.24 13.87
N PRO A 14 1.79 -17.10 14.58
CA PRO A 14 0.66 -16.29 14.10
C PRO A 14 1.04 -14.81 13.90
N ALA A 15 2.00 -14.30 14.67
CA ALA A 15 2.54 -12.96 14.51
C ALA A 15 3.31 -12.76 13.20
N PHE A 16 4.14 -13.75 12.81
CA PHE A 16 4.87 -13.69 11.55
C PHE A 16 3.91 -13.69 10.36
N ARG A 17 2.93 -14.60 10.40
CA ARG A 17 1.87 -14.69 9.39
C ARG A 17 1.07 -13.38 9.29
N ALA A 18 0.60 -12.84 10.41
CA ALA A 18 -0.11 -11.57 10.43
C ALA A 18 0.73 -10.43 9.85
N GLY A 19 2.04 -10.40 10.11
CA GLY A 19 2.96 -9.41 9.52
C GLY A 19 3.05 -9.52 7.99
N VAL A 20 3.15 -10.74 7.45
CA VAL A 20 3.14 -10.95 5.98
C VAL A 20 1.82 -10.47 5.37
N PHE A 21 0.70 -10.85 5.98
CA PHE A 21 -0.63 -10.45 5.53
C PHE A 21 -0.88 -8.93 5.68
N PHE A 22 -0.31 -8.29 6.71
CA PHE A 22 -0.35 -6.84 6.86
C PHE A 22 0.31 -6.13 5.67
N CYS A 23 1.52 -6.54 5.29
CA CYS A 23 2.23 -5.98 4.14
C CYS A 23 1.44 -6.18 2.83
N LEU A 24 0.83 -7.34 2.63
CA LEU A 24 -0.05 -7.59 1.49
C LEU A 24 -1.28 -6.68 1.51
N GLY A 25 -1.90 -6.50 2.67
CA GLY A 25 -3.03 -5.58 2.86
C GLY A 25 -2.66 -4.14 2.53
N LEU A 26 -1.50 -3.63 2.97
CA LEU A 26 -1.03 -2.29 2.60
C LEU A 26 -0.92 -2.11 1.08
N CYS A 27 -0.34 -3.08 0.37
CA CYS A 27 -0.23 -3.06 -1.09
C CYS A 27 -1.60 -3.08 -1.78
N LEU A 28 -2.52 -3.92 -1.30
CA LEU A 28 -3.88 -3.99 -1.81
C LEU A 28 -4.65 -2.69 -1.59
N GLY A 29 -4.55 -2.08 -0.41
CA GLY A 29 -5.18 -0.78 -0.13
C GLY A 29 -4.63 0.35 -1.00
N SER A 30 -3.32 0.34 -1.27
CA SER A 30 -2.68 1.32 -2.16
C SER A 30 -3.18 1.17 -3.61
N PHE A 31 -3.22 -0.07 -4.11
CA PHE A 31 -3.74 -0.37 -5.44
C PHE A 31 -5.24 -0.05 -5.56
N ALA A 32 -6.06 -0.42 -4.58
CA ALA A 32 -7.48 -0.11 -4.53
C ALA A 32 -7.71 1.40 -4.63
N THR A 33 -6.91 2.20 -3.93
CA THR A 33 -7.02 3.65 -3.99
C THR A 33 -6.69 4.21 -5.37
N ALA A 34 -5.71 3.62 -6.07
CA ALA A 34 -5.42 3.97 -7.46
C ALA A 34 -6.58 3.61 -8.40
N LEU A 35 -7.21 2.44 -8.21
CA LEU A 35 -8.37 2.01 -9.01
C LEU A 35 -9.58 2.91 -8.80
N VAL A 36 -9.92 3.26 -7.56
CA VAL A 36 -11.03 4.16 -7.23
C VAL A 36 -10.88 5.52 -7.92
N TYR A 37 -9.65 6.00 -8.09
CA TYR A 37 -9.40 7.24 -8.83
C TYR A 37 -9.53 7.05 -10.35
N ARG A 38 -8.96 5.98 -10.91
CA ARG A 38 -8.80 5.76 -12.35
C ARG A 38 -10.05 5.22 -13.05
N LEU A 39 -10.72 4.23 -12.46
CA LEU A 39 -11.86 3.54 -13.08
C LEU A 39 -13.02 4.47 -13.42
N PRO A 40 -13.51 5.35 -12.52
CA PRO A 40 -14.62 6.25 -12.83
C PRO A 40 -14.27 7.33 -13.87
N ARG A 41 -12.97 7.54 -14.12
CA ARG A 41 -12.44 8.53 -15.06
C ARG A 41 -12.02 7.93 -16.40
N GLY A 42 -12.18 6.62 -16.58
CA GLY A 42 -11.73 5.91 -17.79
C GLY A 42 -10.21 5.98 -18.01
N LEU A 43 -9.43 6.29 -16.96
CA LEU A 43 -7.97 6.35 -17.05
C LEU A 43 -7.40 4.93 -17.11
N ASN A 44 -6.32 4.77 -17.87
CA ASN A 44 -5.69 3.46 -17.97
C ASN A 44 -4.98 3.14 -16.64
N TRP A 45 -5.26 1.97 -16.06
CA TRP A 45 -4.70 1.55 -14.78
C TRP A 45 -3.48 0.63 -14.93
N THR A 46 -3.19 0.12 -16.13
CA THR A 46 -2.05 -0.77 -16.42
C THR A 46 -0.86 -0.03 -17.04
N THR A 47 -1.10 0.94 -17.93
CA THR A 47 -0.03 1.60 -18.70
C THR A 47 0.35 2.98 -18.16
N GLU A 48 -0.51 3.64 -17.41
CA GLU A 48 -0.22 4.97 -16.86
C GLU A 48 0.51 4.92 -15.52
N ARG A 49 1.60 5.69 -15.42
CA ARG A 49 2.29 5.92 -14.15
C ARG A 49 1.47 6.81 -13.22
N SER A 50 1.61 6.58 -11.92
CA SER A 50 1.06 7.48 -10.89
C SER A 50 1.72 8.86 -10.99
N ARG A 51 0.91 9.91 -10.87
CA ARG A 51 1.36 11.31 -10.98
C ARG A 51 0.81 12.13 -9.83
N CYS A 52 1.56 13.15 -9.42
CA CYS A 52 1.04 14.15 -8.49
C CYS A 52 -0.10 14.94 -9.18
N PRO A 53 -1.29 15.06 -8.58
CA PRO A 53 -2.42 15.78 -9.19
C PRO A 53 -2.21 17.30 -9.25
N SER A 54 -1.24 17.85 -8.51
CA SER A 54 -0.97 19.28 -8.44
C SER A 54 0.13 19.74 -9.40
N CYS A 55 1.24 18.98 -9.52
CA CYS A 55 2.35 19.37 -10.40
C CYS A 55 2.54 18.44 -11.61
N GLY A 56 1.80 17.34 -11.72
CA GLY A 56 1.92 16.40 -12.82
C GLY A 56 3.17 15.51 -12.80
N HIS A 57 4.09 15.71 -11.84
CA HIS A 57 5.32 14.91 -11.76
C HIS A 57 4.99 13.42 -11.59
N ALA A 58 5.68 12.58 -12.36
CA ALA A 58 5.56 11.12 -12.27
C ALA A 58 6.19 10.62 -10.96
N LEU A 59 5.41 9.92 -10.14
CA LEU A 59 5.87 9.41 -8.86
C LEU A 59 6.83 8.25 -9.07
N GLY A 60 7.95 8.27 -8.33
CA GLY A 60 8.91 7.18 -8.33
C GLY A 60 8.50 6.05 -7.38
N VAL A 61 9.24 4.94 -7.43
CA VAL A 61 9.10 3.82 -6.48
C VAL A 61 9.07 4.27 -5.00
N PRO A 62 9.97 5.16 -4.51
CA PRO A 62 9.94 5.56 -3.10
C PRO A 62 8.71 6.39 -2.72
N ASP A 63 8.04 7.01 -3.68
CA ASP A 63 6.82 7.80 -3.44
C ASP A 63 5.55 6.92 -3.48
N LEU A 64 5.69 5.64 -3.85
CA LEU A 64 4.62 4.66 -3.96
C LEU A 64 4.66 3.61 -2.84
N VAL A 65 5.65 3.66 -1.94
CA VAL A 65 5.70 2.76 -0.79
C VAL A 65 4.53 3.09 0.15
N PRO A 66 3.58 2.16 0.37
CA PRO A 66 2.38 2.42 1.16
C PRO A 66 2.72 2.92 2.55
N VAL A 67 1.99 3.92 3.05
CA VAL A 67 2.10 4.56 4.38
C VAL A 67 3.45 5.25 4.64
N PHE A 68 4.56 4.57 4.41
CA PHE A 68 5.92 5.04 4.66
C PHE A 68 6.28 6.25 3.82
N SER A 69 5.97 6.26 2.52
CA SER A 69 6.21 7.43 1.66
C SER A 69 5.54 8.68 2.20
N TRP A 70 4.28 8.56 2.63
CA TRP A 70 3.51 9.66 3.23
C TRP A 70 4.11 10.11 4.57
N LEU A 71 4.50 9.17 5.44
CA LEU A 71 5.11 9.49 6.74
C LEU A 71 6.44 10.23 6.59
N PHE A 72 7.34 9.73 5.74
CA PHE A 72 8.65 10.36 5.51
C PHE A 72 8.53 11.72 4.83
N LEU A 73 7.56 11.89 3.93
CA LEU A 73 7.29 13.17 3.28
C LEU A 73 6.36 14.08 4.10
N ARG A 74 5.97 13.67 5.31
CA ARG A 74 5.06 14.41 6.22
C ARG A 74 3.76 14.85 5.53
N GLY A 75 3.21 13.95 4.72
CA GLY A 75 2.00 14.15 3.94
C GLY A 75 2.10 15.24 2.87
N ARG A 76 3.26 15.39 2.23
CA ARG A 76 3.49 16.36 1.15
C ARG A 76 4.12 15.72 -0.06
N CYS A 77 3.89 16.30 -1.24
CA CYS A 77 4.61 15.89 -2.44
C CYS A 77 6.08 16.31 -2.34
N ARG A 78 7.00 15.40 -2.69
CA ARG A 78 8.46 15.64 -2.74
C ARG A 78 8.86 16.80 -3.65
N HIS A 79 8.12 17.05 -4.73
CA HIS A 79 8.49 18.02 -5.76
C HIS A 79 7.84 19.39 -5.59
N CYS A 80 6.54 19.44 -5.24
CA CYS A 80 5.80 20.70 -5.16
C CYS A 80 5.31 21.07 -3.76
N GLY A 81 5.50 20.20 -2.75
CA GLY A 81 5.10 20.48 -1.37
C GLY A 81 3.58 20.49 -1.10
N THR A 82 2.75 20.27 -2.13
CA THR A 82 1.30 20.11 -2.00
C THR A 82 0.97 19.02 -1.00
N ARG A 83 -0.01 19.28 -0.13
CA ARG A 83 -0.47 18.31 0.86
C ARG A 83 -1.15 17.13 0.19
N ILE A 84 -0.70 15.93 0.56
CA ILE A 84 -1.33 14.66 0.23
C ILE A 84 -2.26 14.31 1.39
N PRO A 85 -3.57 14.18 1.17
CA PRO A 85 -4.53 14.00 2.25
C PRO A 85 -4.38 12.65 2.94
N ALA A 86 -4.61 12.61 4.25
CA ALA A 86 -4.42 11.42 5.08
C ALA A 86 -5.36 10.25 4.73
N ARG A 87 -6.41 10.48 3.93
CA ARG A 87 -7.29 9.40 3.44
C ARG A 87 -6.52 8.28 2.74
N TYR A 88 -5.44 8.60 2.03
CA TYR A 88 -4.65 7.63 1.28
C TYR A 88 -3.97 6.62 2.22
N PRO A 89 -3.09 7.06 3.16
CA PRO A 89 -2.47 6.12 4.10
C PRO A 89 -3.47 5.49 5.08
N LEU A 90 -4.61 6.13 5.37
CA LEU A 90 -5.65 5.53 6.21
C LEU A 90 -6.33 4.33 5.54
N ILE A 91 -6.60 4.40 4.24
CA ILE A 91 -7.14 3.26 3.47
C ILE A 91 -6.12 2.13 3.42
N GLU A 92 -4.85 2.44 3.17
CA GLU A 92 -3.76 1.46 3.17
C GLU A 92 -3.67 0.74 4.52
N LEU A 93 -3.62 1.49 5.63
CA LEU A 93 -3.62 0.92 6.98
C LEU A 93 -4.87 0.10 7.28
N GLY A 94 -6.06 0.56 6.86
CA GLY A 94 -7.30 -0.17 7.04
C GLY A 94 -7.28 -1.54 6.36
N PHE A 95 -6.81 -1.61 5.11
CA PHE A 95 -6.61 -2.88 4.42
C PHE A 95 -5.51 -3.73 5.07
N GLY A 96 -4.41 -3.12 5.49
CA GLY A 96 -3.32 -3.78 6.21
C GLY A 96 -3.83 -4.50 7.46
N VAL A 97 -4.54 -3.78 8.33
CA VAL A 97 -5.12 -4.34 9.56
C VAL A 97 -6.15 -5.42 9.24
N PHE A 98 -7.06 -5.18 8.30
CA PHE A 98 -8.09 -6.15 7.93
C PHE A 98 -7.50 -7.50 7.46
N VAL A 99 -6.53 -7.44 6.55
CA VAL A 99 -5.90 -8.64 6.00
C VAL A 99 -5.01 -9.32 7.05
N ALA A 100 -4.32 -8.55 7.90
CA ALA A 100 -3.54 -9.10 9.01
C ALA A 100 -4.40 -9.86 10.03
N LEU A 101 -5.60 -9.35 10.35
CA LEU A 101 -6.54 -10.03 11.25
C LEU A 101 -6.99 -11.37 10.65
N ILE A 102 -7.30 -11.41 9.36
CA ILE A 102 -7.62 -12.66 8.65
C ILE A 102 -6.43 -13.63 8.73
N GLY A 103 -5.23 -13.14 8.45
CA GLY A 103 -3.99 -13.92 8.52
C GLY A 103 -3.68 -14.45 9.92
N TRP A 104 -4.08 -13.74 10.97
CA TRP A 104 -3.93 -14.22 12.36
C TRP A 104 -4.89 -15.37 12.69
N MET A 105 -6.10 -15.36 12.10
CA MET A 105 -7.19 -16.31 12.41
C MET A 105 -7.10 -17.65 11.66
N ILE A 106 -6.55 -17.65 10.45
CA ILE A 106 -6.11 -18.87 9.73
C ILE A 106 -4.98 -19.51 10.55
#